data_AF-A0A7S0VUP0-F1
#
_entry.id   AF-A0A7S0VUP0-F1
#
_cell.length_a   1.000
_cell.length_b   1.000
_cell.length_c   1.000
_cell.angle_alpha   90.00
_cell.angle_beta   90.00
_cell.angle_gamma   90.00
#
_symmetry.space_group_name_H-M   'P 1'
#
loop_
_entity.id
_entity.type
_entity.pdbx_description
1 polymer ?
#
loop_
_entity_poly.entity_id
_entity_poly.type
_entity_poly.pdbx_seq_one_letter_code
_entity_poly.pdbx_strand_id
1 'polypeptide(L)'
;YVERLQTSAGGTAVALMGDAIHAFPPDIGQGVNAGLEDVVDFEKSLIKAGVTSDGFGLEEALREYERVRAPEAKAVAHIAQIGFPFQYSQSFWRVKLFFVNLLLRNVLNGVFSKVGLGNVFNKNAILMLAGNRYTTVWRRAERTTAIITTAIALGLAAVLAPKAATLAVRGSVFVGAWLLMWGATRTTLIRSWMSRV
;
A
#
# COMPACT_ATOMS: atom_id res chain seq x y z
N TYR A 1 10.29 -1.41 -14.60
CA TYR A 1 11.03 -2.68 -14.42
C TYR A 1 10.54 -3.68 -15.47
N VAL A 2 11.35 -4.67 -15.84
CA VAL A 2 10.93 -5.80 -16.69
C VAL A 2 10.72 -7.07 -15.87
N GLU A 3 9.80 -7.94 -16.30
CA GLU A 3 9.46 -9.18 -15.58
C GLU A 3 10.34 -10.38 -15.96
N ARG A 4 10.89 -10.36 -17.18
CA ARG A 4 11.85 -11.36 -17.66
C ARG A 4 13.23 -10.73 -17.68
N LEU A 5 14.17 -11.34 -16.97
CA LEU A 5 15.53 -10.86 -16.79
C LEU A 5 16.53 -11.63 -17.65
N GLN A 6 16.15 -12.82 -18.12
CA GLN A 6 17.04 -13.69 -18.89
C GLN A 6 16.35 -14.34 -20.08
N THR A 7 17.16 -14.74 -21.06
CA THR A 7 16.74 -15.61 -22.16
C THR A 7 17.94 -16.38 -22.70
N SER A 8 17.69 -17.53 -23.33
CA SER A 8 18.70 -18.30 -24.05
C SER A 8 18.19 -18.70 -25.44
N ALA A 9 19.07 -18.61 -26.44
CA ALA A 9 18.78 -19.00 -27.82
C ALA A 9 20.08 -19.38 -28.55
N GLY A 10 20.08 -20.49 -29.29
CA GLY A 10 21.20 -20.88 -30.17
C GLY A 10 22.56 -20.99 -29.46
N GLY A 11 22.59 -21.49 -28.22
CA GLY A 11 23.83 -21.59 -27.43
C GLY A 11 24.31 -20.26 -26.81
N THR A 12 23.55 -19.17 -27.00
CA THR A 12 23.82 -17.86 -26.36
C THR A 12 22.84 -17.66 -25.21
N ALA A 13 23.35 -17.14 -24.10
CA ALA A 13 22.55 -16.71 -22.96
C ALA A 13 22.65 -15.19 -22.78
N VAL A 14 21.54 -14.56 -22.42
CA VAL A 14 21.46 -13.12 -22.16
C VAL A 14 20.84 -12.93 -20.77
N ALA A 15 21.46 -12.09 -19.95
CA ALA A 15 20.93 -11.61 -18.68
C ALA A 15 20.95 -10.08 -18.67
N LEU A 16 19.91 -9.48 -18.10
CA LEU A 16 19.82 -8.04 -17.86
C LEU A 16 20.25 -7.74 -16.42
N MET A 17 20.79 -6.54 -16.16
CA MET A 17 21.12 -6.02 -14.81
C MET A 17 21.01 -4.50 -14.79
N GLY A 18 20.87 -3.91 -13.60
CA GLY A 18 20.81 -2.48 -13.37
C GLY A 18 19.57 -1.84 -14.01
N ASP A 19 19.75 -0.63 -14.56
CA ASP A 19 18.67 0.13 -15.19
C ASP A 19 18.00 -0.60 -16.36
N ALA A 20 18.70 -1.55 -17.01
CA ALA A 20 18.10 -2.41 -18.03
C ALA A 20 16.98 -3.29 -17.46
N ILE A 21 17.04 -3.62 -16.16
CA ILE A 21 15.96 -4.27 -15.44
C ILE A 21 15.00 -3.25 -14.86
N HIS A 22 15.51 -2.28 -14.10
CA HIS A 22 14.71 -1.49 -13.16
C HIS A 22 15.06 0.00 -13.20
N ALA A 23 14.75 0.67 -14.30
CA ALA A 23 14.71 2.14 -14.32
C ALA A 23 13.55 2.69 -13.46
N PHE A 24 13.87 3.50 -12.46
CA PHE A 24 12.92 4.23 -11.61
C PHE A 24 13.50 5.59 -11.19
N PRO A 25 12.66 6.55 -10.73
CA PRO A 25 13.12 7.87 -10.34
C PRO A 25 14.20 7.84 -9.23
N PRO A 26 15.17 8.77 -9.22
CA PRO A 26 16.30 8.74 -8.29
C PRO A 26 15.94 9.12 -6.83
N ASP A 27 14.65 9.32 -6.53
CA ASP A 27 14.14 9.86 -5.27
C ASP A 27 14.59 9.14 -4.00
N ILE A 28 14.78 7.82 -4.07
CA ILE A 28 15.17 6.99 -2.91
C ILE A 28 16.67 6.65 -2.89
N GLY A 29 17.44 7.11 -3.88
CA GLY A 29 18.88 6.89 -3.97
C GLY A 29 19.30 5.41 -4.07
N GLN A 30 18.41 4.53 -4.56
CA GLN A 30 18.66 3.08 -4.60
C GLN A 30 19.04 2.53 -5.97
N GLY A 31 19.08 3.32 -7.04
CA GLY A 31 19.39 2.81 -8.39
C GLY A 31 20.72 2.05 -8.45
N VAL A 32 21.81 2.70 -8.04
CA VAL A 32 23.15 2.08 -8.02
C VAL A 32 23.22 0.91 -7.04
N ASN A 33 22.67 1.05 -5.84
CA ASN A 33 22.68 -0.03 -4.84
C ASN A 33 21.91 -1.26 -5.33
N ALA A 34 20.75 -1.07 -5.95
CA ALA A 34 19.96 -2.13 -6.54
C ALA A 34 20.72 -2.79 -7.71
N GLY A 35 21.39 -2.02 -8.55
CA GLY A 35 22.25 -2.56 -9.61
C GLY A 35 23.40 -3.42 -9.08
N LEU A 36 24.07 -2.98 -8.00
CA LEU A 36 25.12 -3.77 -7.34
C LEU A 36 24.57 -5.05 -6.70
N GLU A 37 23.39 -4.99 -6.10
CA GLU A 37 22.72 -6.20 -5.60
C GLU A 37 22.35 -7.18 -6.73
N ASP A 38 22.04 -6.71 -7.95
CA ASP A 38 21.81 -7.58 -9.10
C ASP A 38 23.04 -8.43 -9.39
N VAL A 39 24.23 -7.81 -9.42
CA VAL A 39 25.50 -8.49 -9.68
C VAL A 39 25.80 -9.55 -8.61
N VAL A 40 25.59 -9.20 -7.34
CA VAL A 40 25.80 -10.12 -6.21
C VAL A 40 24.81 -11.28 -6.24
N ASP A 41 23.54 -11.03 -6.53
CA ASP A 41 22.53 -12.10 -6.63
C ASP A 41 22.79 -13.00 -7.85
N PHE A 42 23.30 -12.44 -8.95
CA PHE A 42 23.72 -13.22 -10.12
C PHE A 42 24.91 -14.13 -9.80
N GLU A 43 25.98 -13.59 -9.19
CA GLU A 43 27.13 -14.38 -8.75
C GLU A 43 26.71 -15.54 -7.84
N LYS A 44 25.86 -15.29 -6.84
CA LYS A 44 25.33 -16.34 -5.96
C LYS A 44 24.58 -17.42 -6.72
N SER A 45 23.85 -17.03 -7.76
CA SER A 45 23.09 -17.97 -8.60
C SER A 45 24.03 -18.84 -9.44
N LEU A 46 25.12 -18.27 -9.98
CA LEU A 46 26.16 -19.02 -10.68
C LEU A 46 26.84 -20.04 -9.76
N ILE A 47 27.24 -19.62 -8.56
CA ILE A 47 27.88 -20.50 -7.55
C ILE A 47 26.93 -21.62 -7.15
N LYS A 48 25.66 -21.29 -6.87
CA LYS A 48 24.66 -22.27 -6.43
C LYS A 48 24.36 -23.33 -7.50
N ALA A 49 24.35 -22.94 -8.77
CA ALA A 49 24.14 -23.86 -9.89
C ALA A 49 25.40 -24.65 -10.27
N GLY A 50 26.56 -24.34 -9.67
CA GLY A 50 27.82 -25.03 -9.96
C GLY A 50 28.32 -24.78 -11.38
N VAL A 51 28.21 -23.53 -11.85
CA VAL A 51 28.57 -23.20 -13.24
C VAL A 51 30.06 -23.45 -13.51
N THR A 52 30.35 -24.19 -14.56
CA THR A 52 31.71 -24.48 -15.03
C THR A 52 32.04 -23.68 -16.29
N SER A 53 33.32 -23.69 -16.70
CA SER A 53 33.82 -22.90 -17.82
C SER A 53 33.26 -23.29 -19.19
N ASP A 54 32.75 -24.52 -19.33
CA ASP A 54 32.03 -25.01 -20.51
C ASP A 54 30.53 -24.66 -20.50
N GLY A 55 30.06 -23.94 -19.47
CA GLY A 55 28.68 -23.43 -19.39
C GLY A 55 27.66 -24.41 -18.81
N PHE A 56 28.09 -25.57 -18.30
CA PHE A 56 27.19 -26.44 -17.53
C PHE A 56 26.57 -25.66 -16.36
N GLY A 57 25.29 -25.86 -16.09
CA GLY A 57 24.56 -25.17 -15.01
C GLY A 57 24.15 -23.72 -15.31
N LEU A 58 24.57 -23.12 -16.44
CA LEU A 58 24.30 -21.70 -16.74
C LEU A 58 22.79 -21.40 -16.84
N GLU A 59 22.01 -22.28 -17.50
CA GLU A 59 20.56 -22.09 -17.62
C GLU A 59 19.87 -22.10 -16.25
N GLU A 60 20.29 -23.00 -15.35
CA GLU A 60 19.75 -23.06 -13.99
C GLU A 60 20.13 -21.83 -13.17
N ALA A 61 21.37 -21.35 -13.31
CA ALA A 61 21.81 -20.11 -12.69
C ALA A 61 20.98 -18.90 -13.15
N LEU A 62 20.67 -18.80 -14.44
CA LEU A 62 19.85 -17.72 -15.00
C LEU A 62 18.42 -17.77 -14.47
N ARG A 63 17.81 -18.97 -14.40
CA ARG A 63 16.48 -19.16 -13.82
C ARG A 63 16.44 -18.79 -12.34
N GLU A 64 17.45 -19.21 -11.58
CA GLU A 64 17.55 -18.86 -10.15
C GLU A 64 17.75 -17.36 -9.95
N TYR A 65 18.61 -16.72 -10.75
CA TYR A 65 18.82 -15.27 -10.73
C TYR A 65 17.51 -14.54 -10.99
N GLU A 66 16.78 -14.90 -12.06
CA GLU A 66 15.48 -14.30 -12.37
C GLU A 66 14.48 -14.48 -11.24
N ARG A 67 14.39 -15.70 -10.68
CA ARG A 67 13.47 -16.03 -9.59
C ARG A 67 13.74 -15.20 -8.33
N VAL A 68 15.01 -14.96 -8.00
CA VAL A 68 15.40 -14.17 -6.81
C VAL A 68 15.26 -12.67 -7.07
N ARG A 69 15.61 -12.21 -8.28
CA ARG A 69 15.81 -10.79 -8.53
C ARG A 69 14.62 -10.06 -9.14
N ALA A 70 13.80 -10.71 -9.97
CA ALA A 70 12.63 -10.06 -10.57
C ALA A 70 11.65 -9.49 -9.52
N PRO A 71 11.34 -10.19 -8.40
CA PRO A 71 10.49 -9.62 -7.35
C PRO A 71 11.12 -8.41 -6.64
N GLU A 72 12.44 -8.40 -6.46
CA GLU A 72 13.17 -7.28 -5.83
C GLU A 72 13.19 -6.04 -6.73
N ALA A 73 13.45 -6.24 -8.03
CA ALA A 73 13.39 -5.20 -9.05
C ALA A 73 12.00 -4.53 -9.10
N LYS A 74 10.93 -5.33 -9.02
CA LYS A 74 9.56 -4.84 -8.92
C LYS A 74 9.33 -4.06 -7.62
N ALA A 75 9.81 -4.59 -6.50
CA ALA A 75 9.63 -3.99 -5.19
C ALA A 75 10.33 -2.63 -5.07
N VAL A 76 11.59 -2.50 -5.51
CA VAL A 76 12.32 -1.23 -5.44
C VAL A 76 11.69 -0.16 -6.34
N ALA A 77 11.27 -0.54 -7.55
CA ALA A 77 10.58 0.37 -8.46
C ALA A 77 9.24 0.86 -7.87
N HIS A 78 8.50 0.00 -7.17
CA HIS A 78 7.29 0.39 -6.46
C HIS A 78 7.59 1.28 -5.25
N ILE A 79 8.60 0.95 -4.45
CA ILE A 79 9.00 1.78 -3.29
C ILE A 79 9.42 3.18 -3.74
N ALA A 80 10.10 3.32 -4.88
CA ALA A 80 10.46 4.62 -5.44
C ALA A 80 9.22 5.51 -5.69
N GLN A 81 8.11 4.93 -6.14
CA GLN A 81 6.87 5.67 -6.41
C GLN A 81 6.18 6.19 -5.14
N ILE A 82 6.35 5.50 -4.00
CA ILE A 82 5.73 5.87 -2.71
C ILE A 82 6.72 6.51 -1.72
N GLY A 83 8.01 6.54 -2.09
CA GLY A 83 9.12 6.77 -1.19
C GLY A 83 9.36 8.24 -0.87
N PHE A 84 9.17 9.15 -1.84
CA PHE A 84 9.42 10.58 -1.62
C PHE A 84 8.55 11.48 -2.54
N PRO A 85 8.00 12.60 -2.03
CA PRO A 85 6.99 13.40 -2.78
C PRO A 85 7.55 14.56 -3.61
N PHE A 86 8.86 14.82 -3.61
CA PHE A 86 9.39 16.14 -3.99
C PHE A 86 9.62 16.38 -5.51
N GLN A 87 9.67 15.35 -6.36
CA GLN A 87 10.12 15.52 -7.76
C GLN A 87 9.03 15.75 -8.83
N TYR A 88 7.74 15.88 -8.49
CA TYR A 88 6.66 15.96 -9.50
C TYR A 88 5.58 17.01 -9.21
N SER A 89 5.98 18.25 -8.89
CA SER A 89 5.03 19.36 -8.64
C SER A 89 3.85 18.97 -7.74
N GLN A 90 4.11 18.10 -6.75
CA GLN A 90 3.06 17.53 -5.94
C GLN A 90 2.35 18.62 -5.15
N SER A 91 1.04 18.48 -5.00
CA SER A 91 0.27 19.45 -4.24
C SER A 91 0.81 19.55 -2.82
N PHE A 92 0.77 20.76 -2.26
CA PHE A 92 1.17 21.04 -0.89
C PHE A 92 0.58 20.04 0.13
N TRP A 93 -0.68 19.62 -0.10
CA TRP A 93 -1.35 18.63 0.73
C TRP A 93 -0.76 17.23 0.63
N ARG A 94 -0.32 16.78 -0.55
CA ARG A 94 0.34 15.47 -0.70
C ARG A 94 1.67 15.41 0.03
N VAL A 95 2.48 16.47 -0.05
CA VAL A 95 3.74 16.58 0.70
C VAL A 95 3.46 16.55 2.21
N LYS A 96 2.47 17.31 2.69
CA LYS A 96 2.07 17.28 4.11
C LYS A 96 1.61 15.89 4.56
N LEU A 97 0.74 15.23 3.79
CA LEU A 97 0.26 13.89 4.12
C LEU A 97 1.39 12.87 4.15
N PHE A 98 2.38 12.99 3.26
CA PHE A 98 3.59 12.16 3.31
C PHE A 98 4.32 12.32 4.65
N PHE A 99 4.60 13.55 5.10
CA PHE A 99 5.28 13.77 6.38
C PHE A 99 4.46 13.33 7.58
N VAL A 100 3.15 13.55 7.56
CA VAL A 100 2.24 13.03 8.60
C VAL A 100 2.32 11.51 8.65
N ASN A 101 2.25 10.83 7.50
CA ASN A 101 2.36 9.36 7.43
C ASN A 101 3.75 8.87 7.88
N LEU A 102 4.83 9.57 7.51
CA LEU A 102 6.20 9.26 7.93
C LEU A 102 6.34 9.32 9.46
N LEU A 103 5.91 10.43 10.07
CA LEU A 103 5.97 10.63 11.52
C LEU A 103 5.06 9.67 12.27
N LEU A 104 3.80 9.52 11.81
CA LEU A 104 2.83 8.62 12.41
C LEU A 104 3.38 7.19 12.48
N ARG A 105 3.87 6.65 11.37
CA ARG A 105 4.42 5.28 11.33
C ARG A 105 5.62 5.12 12.25
N ASN A 106 6.51 6.11 12.30
CA ASN A 106 7.70 6.03 13.15
C ASN A 106 7.34 6.09 14.65
N VAL A 107 6.39 6.95 15.03
CA VAL A 107 5.88 7.04 16.41
C VAL A 107 5.14 5.77 16.79
N LEU A 108 4.22 5.29 15.96
CA LEU A 108 3.48 4.04 16.22
C LEU A 108 4.44 2.85 16.36
N ASN A 109 5.43 2.72 15.48
CA ASN A 109 6.46 1.70 15.59
C ASN A 109 7.21 1.82 16.94
N GLY A 110 7.63 3.02 17.32
CA GLY A 110 8.36 3.25 18.57
C GLY A 110 7.53 2.94 19.82
N VAL A 111 6.27 3.37 19.87
CA VAL A 111 5.37 3.13 21.00
C VAL A 111 5.03 1.64 21.13
N PHE A 112 4.62 1.00 20.04
CA PHE A 112 4.22 -0.42 20.08
C PHE A 112 5.42 -1.34 20.35
N SER A 113 6.61 -0.99 19.86
CA SER A 113 7.82 -1.76 20.17
C SER A 113 8.18 -1.69 21.66
N LYS A 114 7.95 -0.56 22.33
CA LYS A 114 8.17 -0.43 23.79
C LYS A 114 7.21 -1.27 24.63
N VAL A 115 6.01 -1.56 24.10
CA VAL A 115 4.97 -2.35 24.78
C VAL A 115 5.10 -3.85 24.48
N GLY A 116 6.16 -4.28 23.78
CA GLY A 116 6.36 -5.68 23.41
C GLY A 116 5.56 -6.13 22.18
N LEU A 117 4.83 -5.22 21.53
CA LEU A 117 4.11 -5.42 20.27
C LEU A 117 4.96 -4.99 19.07
N GLY A 118 6.25 -5.33 19.11
CA GLY A 118 7.17 -5.08 18.01
C GLY A 118 6.65 -5.69 16.70
N ASN A 119 6.87 -4.99 15.58
CA ASN A 119 6.50 -5.41 14.22
C ASN A 119 5.00 -5.34 13.84
N VAL A 120 4.11 -4.87 14.72
CA VAL A 120 2.71 -4.59 14.33
C VAL A 120 2.66 -3.42 13.36
N PHE A 121 3.26 -2.29 13.75
CA PHE A 121 3.47 -1.12 12.90
C PHE A 121 4.93 -1.08 12.50
N ASN A 122 5.20 -1.05 11.20
CA ASN A 122 6.56 -0.91 10.68
C ASN A 122 6.84 0.57 10.37
N LYS A 123 8.12 0.93 10.35
CA LYS A 123 8.55 2.26 9.92
C LYS A 123 8.12 2.53 8.47
N ASN A 124 8.20 3.79 8.04
CA ASN A 124 7.98 4.12 6.63
C ASN A 124 9.01 3.38 5.75
N ALA A 125 8.62 3.00 4.52
CA ALA A 125 9.45 2.25 3.58
C ALA A 125 10.86 2.86 3.41
N ILE A 126 10.96 4.19 3.30
CA ILE A 126 12.26 4.86 3.09
C ILE A 126 13.25 4.65 4.25
N LEU A 127 12.75 4.50 5.48
CA LEU A 127 13.57 4.28 6.67
C LEU A 127 13.98 2.81 6.84
N MET A 128 13.40 1.90 6.05
CA MET A 128 13.67 0.46 6.11
C MET A 128 14.53 -0.03 4.96
N LEU A 129 14.87 0.83 3.98
CA LEU A 129 15.64 0.46 2.80
C LEU A 129 17.05 -0.05 3.15
N ALA A 130 17.68 0.53 4.18
CA ALA A 130 19.01 0.09 4.60
C ALA A 130 18.97 -1.34 5.19
N GLY A 131 19.76 -2.24 4.60
CA GLY A 131 20.01 -3.58 5.15
C GLY A 131 18.85 -4.57 5.04
N ASN A 132 17.79 -4.25 4.30
CA ASN A 132 16.66 -5.16 4.09
C ASN A 132 16.43 -5.39 2.58
N ARG A 133 15.97 -6.59 2.22
CA ARG A 133 15.47 -6.86 0.87
C ARG A 133 14.26 -5.98 0.55
N TYR A 134 14.19 -5.44 -0.66
CA TYR A 134 13.10 -4.56 -1.10
C TYR A 134 11.73 -5.23 -0.99
N THR A 135 11.62 -6.52 -1.32
CA THR A 135 10.37 -7.29 -1.16
C THR A 135 9.89 -7.35 0.29
N THR A 136 10.82 -7.39 1.25
CA THR A 136 10.50 -7.38 2.69
C THR A 136 10.05 -6.00 3.13
N VAL A 137 10.75 -4.95 2.68
CA VAL A 137 10.37 -3.56 2.93
C VAL A 137 8.96 -3.28 2.40
N TRP A 138 8.69 -3.67 1.16
CA TRP A 138 7.40 -3.49 0.51
C TRP A 138 6.27 -4.21 1.27
N ARG A 139 6.44 -5.51 1.59
CA ARG A 139 5.43 -6.27 2.35
C ARG A 139 5.14 -5.67 3.72
N ARG A 140 6.18 -5.22 4.44
CA ARG A 140 6.02 -4.57 5.75
C ARG A 140 5.30 -3.23 5.64
N ALA A 141 5.61 -2.45 4.60
CA ALA A 141 4.95 -1.19 4.32
C ALA A 141 3.47 -1.39 4.03
N GLU A 142 3.12 -2.34 3.15
CA GLU A 142 1.75 -2.70 2.78
C GLU A 142 0.94 -3.21 3.96
N ARG A 143 1.49 -4.14 4.75
CA ARG A 143 0.82 -4.61 5.97
C ARG A 143 0.49 -3.45 6.92
N THR A 144 1.43 -2.53 7.11
CA THR A 144 1.22 -1.36 7.97
C THR A 144 0.15 -0.43 7.38
N THR A 145 0.13 -0.25 6.04
CA THR A 145 -0.94 0.48 5.34
C THR A 145 -2.30 -0.17 5.58
N ALA A 146 -2.41 -1.49 5.41
CA ALA A 146 -3.65 -2.23 5.61
C ALA A 146 -4.17 -2.11 7.05
N ILE A 147 -3.28 -2.21 8.05
CA ILE A 147 -3.65 -2.05 9.46
C ILE A 147 -4.17 -0.63 9.72
N ILE A 148 -3.44 0.40 9.29
CA ILE A 148 -3.82 1.80 9.52
C ILE A 148 -5.15 2.12 8.82
N THR A 149 -5.30 1.72 7.56
CA THR A 149 -6.52 1.98 6.78
C THR A 149 -7.73 1.25 7.35
N THR A 150 -7.58 -0.02 7.76
CA THR A 150 -8.64 -0.78 8.44
C THR A 150 -9.03 -0.13 9.76
N ALA A 151 -8.05 0.30 10.57
CA ALA A 151 -8.31 0.98 11.84
C ALA A 151 -9.06 2.31 11.65
N ILE A 152 -8.67 3.10 10.63
CA ILE A 152 -9.38 4.34 10.28
C ILE A 152 -10.81 4.05 9.82
N ALA A 153 -11.01 3.05 8.95
CA ALA A 153 -12.33 2.69 8.45
C ALA A 153 -13.27 2.23 9.57
N LEU A 154 -12.77 1.38 10.49
CA LEU A 154 -13.52 0.94 11.67
C LEU A 154 -13.83 2.11 12.61
N GLY A 155 -12.89 3.01 12.85
CA GLY A 155 -13.10 4.21 13.67
C GLY A 155 -14.16 5.13 13.07
N LEU A 156 -14.10 5.37 11.75
CA LEU A 156 -15.12 6.16 11.04
C LEU A 156 -16.50 5.49 11.11
N ALA A 157 -16.58 4.18 10.90
CA ALA A 157 -17.83 3.43 11.01
C ALA A 157 -18.43 3.53 12.42
N ALA A 158 -17.62 3.40 13.47
CA ALA A 158 -18.05 3.51 14.86
C ALA A 158 -18.60 4.91 15.21
N VAL A 159 -18.06 5.98 14.61
CA VAL A 159 -18.53 7.36 14.83
C VAL A 159 -19.76 7.69 14.00
N LEU A 160 -19.84 7.21 12.75
CA LEU A 160 -20.89 7.56 11.80
C LEU A 160 -22.17 6.71 11.98
N ALA A 161 -22.05 5.43 12.31
CA ALA A 161 -23.21 4.54 12.43
C ALA A 161 -24.23 5.01 13.50
N PRO A 162 -23.82 5.44 14.72
CA PRO A 162 -24.76 5.96 15.71
C PRO A 162 -25.42 7.27 15.28
N LYS A 163 -24.68 8.15 14.60
CA LYS A 163 -25.21 9.43 14.09
C LYS A 163 -26.23 9.22 12.97
N ALA A 164 -25.96 8.28 12.08
CA ALA A 164 -26.91 7.89 11.03
C ALA A 164 -28.19 7.28 11.64
N ALA A 165 -28.05 6.39 12.62
CA ALA A 165 -29.18 5.81 13.33
C ALA A 165 -30.04 6.86 14.05
N THR A 166 -29.42 7.82 14.74
CA THR A 166 -30.15 8.92 15.42
C THR A 166 -30.85 9.86 14.43
N LEU A 167 -30.22 10.18 13.30
CA LEU A 167 -30.86 10.96 12.23
C LEU A 167 -32.04 10.20 11.60
N ALA A 168 -31.90 8.90 11.36
CA ALA A 168 -32.97 8.06 10.83
C ALA A 168 -34.17 8.02 11.79
N VAL A 169 -33.94 7.82 13.09
CA VAL A 169 -34.99 7.84 14.14
C VAL A 169 -35.66 9.21 14.22
N ARG A 170 -34.90 10.31 14.18
CA ARG A 170 -35.46 11.68 14.17
C ARG A 170 -36.31 11.94 12.93
N GLY A 171 -35.87 11.48 11.77
CA GLY A 171 -36.63 11.59 10.51
C GLY A 171 -37.95 10.83 10.56
N SER A 172 -37.95 9.59 11.06
CA SER A 172 -39.18 8.79 11.17
C SER A 172 -40.16 9.31 12.23
N VAL A 173 -39.67 9.87 13.34
CA VAL A 173 -40.52 10.59 14.31
C VAL A 173 -41.15 11.83 13.68
N PHE A 174 -40.40 12.60 12.89
CA PHE A 174 -40.92 13.79 12.21
C PHE A 174 -42.01 13.45 11.18
N VAL A 175 -41.78 12.41 10.37
CA VAL A 175 -42.77 11.91 9.39
C VAL A 175 -44.01 11.38 10.10
N GLY A 176 -43.84 10.62 11.20
CA GLY A 176 -44.96 10.13 12.01
C GLY A 176 -45.80 11.26 12.63
N ALA A 177 -45.15 12.27 13.20
CA ALA A 177 -45.81 13.44 13.75
C ALA A 177 -46.56 14.26 12.68
N TRP A 178 -45.96 14.42 11.49
CA TRP A 178 -46.58 15.11 10.36
C TRP A 178 -47.83 14.37 9.84
N LEU A 179 -47.76 13.04 9.69
CA LEU A 179 -48.89 12.21 9.30
C LEU A 179 -50.04 12.26 10.32
N LEU A 180 -49.73 12.26 11.62
CA LEU A 180 -50.71 12.39 12.69
C LEU A 180 -51.38 13.78 12.69
N MET A 181 -50.61 14.86 12.55
CA MET A 181 -51.15 16.23 12.44
C MET A 181 -52.03 16.39 11.21
N TRP A 182 -51.64 15.82 10.07
CA TRP A 182 -52.41 15.82 8.83
C TRP A 182 -53.73 15.04 8.98
N GLY A 183 -53.69 13.86 9.58
CA GLY A 183 -54.89 13.06 9.87
C GLY A 183 -55.86 13.76 10.83
N ALA A 184 -55.33 14.40 11.88
CA ALA A 184 -56.11 15.15 12.86
C ALA A 184 -56.80 16.36 12.24
N THR A 185 -56.10 17.17 11.43
CA THR A 185 -56.70 18.33 10.74
C THR A 185 -57.76 17.91 9.72
N ARG A 186 -57.55 16.81 9.01
CA ARG A 186 -58.54 16.28 8.06
C ARG A 186 -59.82 15.81 8.75
N THR A 187 -59.71 15.17 9.90
CA THR A 187 -60.87 14.70 10.67
C THR A 187 -61.66 15.84 11.32
N THR A 188 -61.01 16.91 11.80
CA THR A 188 -61.72 18.11 12.27
C THR A 188 -62.41 18.86 11.14
N LEU A 189 -61.77 18.98 9.96
CA LEU A 189 -62.39 19.62 8.79
C LEU A 189 -63.62 18.85 8.31
N ILE A 190 -63.56 17.51 8.26
CA ILE A 190 -64.70 16.66 7.89
C ILE A 190 -65.84 16.80 8.92
N ARG A 191 -65.54 16.76 10.23
CA ARG A 191 -66.56 16.94 11.29
C ARG A 191 -67.22 18.32 11.25
N SER A 192 -66.45 19.38 11.01
CA SER A 192 -66.94 20.76 10.87
C SER A 192 -67.85 20.94 9.64
N TRP A 193 -67.56 20.24 8.55
CA TRP A 193 -68.41 20.23 7.36
C TRP A 193 -69.71 19.47 7.62
N MET A 194 -69.65 18.29 8.24
CA MET A 194 -70.83 17.48 8.56
C MET A 194 -71.75 18.12 9.60
N SER A 195 -71.25 19.02 10.46
CA SER A 195 -72.08 19.76 11.42
C SER A 195 -72.75 21.02 10.83
N ARG A 196 -72.43 21.38 9.58
CA ARG A 196 -73.02 22.53 8.86
C ARG A 196 -74.00 22.09 7.77
N VAL A 197 -74.15 20.78 7.54
CA VAL A 197 -75.16 20.14 6.70
C VAL A 197 -76.29 19.64 7.59
#